data_AF-A0A316WHA0-F1
#
_entry.id   AF-A0A316WHA0-F1
#
_cell.length_a   1.000
_cell.length_b   1.000
_cell.length_c   1.000
_cell.angle_alpha   90.00
_cell.angle_beta   90.00
_cell.angle_gamma   90.00
#
_symmetry.space_group_name_H-M   'P 1'
#
loop_
_entity.id
_entity.type
_entity.pdbx_description
1 polymer ?
#
loop_
_entity_poly.entity_id
_entity_poly.type
_entity_poly.pdbx_seq_one_letter_code
_entity_poly.pdbx_strand_id
1 'polypeptide(L)'
;MQELKIDTKNTGIYKKIQKSYDLFNGTSFDSPEKRLNAKKDTLKNLISTNSLRDHQFGFEKYKIFLNKNGLLNISVHIQSYGSSWEDTIYYFFDEKNDTEVGENLFINKKILLQLCRKKNKENNDMSFPIKNLSQYKIDTGATGNITGIDFIFYDQKNRTNSGYPGYSVSFKWKEIEKFIAPQYRKRLIQ
;
A
#
# COMPACT_ATOMS: atom_id res chain seq x y z
N MET A 1 -10.67 -14.09 6.44
CA MET A 1 -10.86 -12.62 6.52
C MET A 1 -9.86 -12.06 7.49
N GLN A 2 -9.03 -11.10 7.06
CA GLN A 2 -8.08 -10.41 7.93
C GLN A 2 -8.58 -9.02 8.29
N GLU A 3 -8.02 -8.48 9.36
CA GLU A 3 -8.20 -7.09 9.78
C GLU A 3 -6.81 -6.53 10.11
N LEU A 4 -6.58 -5.27 9.74
CA LEU A 4 -5.35 -4.57 10.10
C LEU A 4 -5.32 -4.42 11.63
N LYS A 5 -4.24 -4.88 12.27
CA LYS A 5 -4.05 -4.81 13.72
C LYS A 5 -3.19 -3.58 14.07
N ILE A 6 -3.81 -2.41 14.10
CA ILE A 6 -3.20 -1.14 14.54
C ILE A 6 -4.07 -0.49 15.62
N ASP A 7 -3.50 0.47 16.36
CA ASP A 7 -4.22 1.16 17.43
C ASP A 7 -5.41 1.96 16.85
N THR A 8 -6.59 1.76 17.42
CA THR A 8 -7.90 1.94 16.76
C THR A 8 -8.38 3.40 16.66
N LYS A 9 -7.53 4.37 17.00
CA LYS A 9 -7.91 5.80 16.98
C LYS A 9 -7.95 6.40 15.56
N ASN A 10 -7.37 5.73 14.56
CA ASN A 10 -7.12 6.28 13.23
C ASN A 10 -8.18 5.86 12.19
N THR A 11 -9.38 6.45 12.29
CA THR A 11 -10.51 6.12 11.41
C THR A 11 -10.29 6.54 9.95
N GLY A 12 -9.50 7.60 9.70
CA GLY A 12 -9.17 8.10 8.37
C GLY A 12 -8.34 7.13 7.55
N ILE A 13 -7.37 6.45 8.17
CA ILE A 13 -6.59 5.37 7.55
C ILE A 13 -7.51 4.27 7.00
N TYR A 14 -8.41 3.76 7.82
CA TYR A 14 -9.35 2.71 7.40
C TYR A 14 -10.34 3.20 6.35
N LYS A 15 -10.79 4.46 6.43
CA LYS A 15 -11.66 5.06 5.43
C LYS A 15 -10.96 5.17 4.07
N LYS A 16 -9.67 5.50 4.05
CA LYS A 16 -8.87 5.53 2.82
C LYS A 16 -8.77 4.14 2.19
N ILE A 17 -8.43 3.12 2.99
CA ILE A 17 -8.31 1.73 2.52
C ILE A 17 -9.65 1.22 1.98
N GLN A 18 -10.75 1.44 2.71
CA GLN A 18 -12.10 1.05 2.29
C GLN A 18 -12.52 1.70 0.97
N LYS A 19 -12.23 2.99 0.80
CA LYS A 19 -12.55 3.72 -0.44
C LYS A 19 -11.71 3.29 -1.63
N SER A 20 -10.42 3.00 -1.44
CA SER A 20 -9.51 2.65 -2.54
C SER A 20 -9.92 1.40 -3.30
N TYR A 21 -10.64 0.49 -2.65
CA TYR A 21 -11.02 -0.80 -3.21
C TYR A 21 -12.52 -1.08 -3.17
N ASP A 22 -13.31 -0.07 -2.80
CA ASP A 22 -14.75 -0.17 -2.65
C ASP A 22 -15.22 -1.39 -1.84
N LEU A 23 -14.50 -1.70 -0.74
CA LEU A 23 -14.61 -2.96 0.02
C LEU A 23 -16.02 -3.27 0.56
N PHE A 24 -16.90 -2.28 0.57
CA PHE A 24 -18.25 -2.34 1.12
C PHE A 24 -19.25 -1.52 0.28
N ASN A 25 -19.07 -1.46 -1.04
CA ASN A 25 -19.93 -0.68 -1.95
C ASN A 25 -20.14 0.76 -1.45
N GLY A 26 -19.05 1.43 -1.07
CA GLY A 26 -19.02 2.82 -0.61
C GLY A 26 -19.35 3.02 0.86
N THR A 27 -19.88 2.01 1.56
CA THR A 27 -20.16 2.10 2.99
C THR A 27 -18.86 2.12 3.78
N SER A 28 -18.78 2.98 4.79
CA SER A 28 -17.58 3.08 5.64
C SER A 28 -17.91 2.69 7.07
N PHE A 29 -17.09 1.80 7.62
CA PHE A 29 -17.19 1.36 9.00
C PHE A 29 -15.98 1.82 9.81
N ASP A 30 -16.28 2.43 10.96
CA ASP A 30 -15.33 3.06 11.88
C ASP A 30 -14.57 2.05 12.76
N SER A 31 -15.22 0.95 13.14
CA SER A 31 -14.70 -0.04 14.08
C SER A 31 -14.33 -1.36 13.40
N PRO A 32 -13.27 -2.05 13.89
CA PRO A 32 -12.87 -3.37 13.39
C PRO A 32 -14.01 -4.39 13.44
N GLU A 33 -14.79 -4.38 14.51
CA GLU A 33 -15.92 -5.30 14.72
C GLU A 33 -17.01 -5.12 13.67
N LYS A 34 -17.43 -3.88 13.41
CA LYS A 34 -18.40 -3.58 12.34
C LYS A 34 -17.87 -3.96 10.97
N ARG A 35 -16.59 -3.69 10.67
CA ARG A 35 -15.95 -4.12 9.40
C ARG A 35 -15.99 -5.63 9.25
N LEU A 36 -15.58 -6.38 10.27
CA LEU A 36 -15.57 -7.84 10.23
C LEU A 36 -16.97 -8.43 10.10
N ASN A 37 -17.96 -7.88 10.81
CA ASN A 37 -19.34 -8.32 10.70
C ASN A 37 -19.90 -8.02 9.30
N ALA A 38 -19.70 -6.82 8.78
CA ALA A 38 -20.11 -6.46 7.42
C ALA A 38 -19.48 -7.40 6.37
N LYS A 39 -18.19 -7.73 6.47
CA LYS A 39 -17.54 -8.71 5.58
C LYS A 39 -18.20 -10.09 5.66
N LYS A 40 -18.47 -10.57 6.88
CA LYS A 40 -19.11 -11.88 7.12
C LYS A 40 -20.53 -11.91 6.57
N ASP A 41 -21.32 -10.88 6.82
CA ASP A 41 -22.72 -10.82 6.40
C ASP A 41 -22.83 -10.69 4.88
N THR A 42 -22.00 -9.87 4.25
CA THR A 42 -21.89 -9.79 2.78
C THR A 42 -21.50 -11.14 2.18
N LEU A 43 -20.49 -11.82 2.73
CA LEU A 43 -20.09 -13.14 2.24
C LEU A 43 -21.21 -14.16 2.37
N LYS A 44 -21.88 -14.22 3.53
CA LYS A 44 -23.03 -15.12 3.76
C LYS A 44 -24.15 -14.85 2.75
N ASN A 45 -24.49 -13.58 2.54
CA ASN A 45 -25.51 -13.18 1.59
C ASN A 45 -25.15 -13.65 0.18
N LEU A 46 -23.94 -13.33 -0.31
CA LEU A 46 -23.46 -13.71 -1.64
C LEU A 46 -23.40 -15.23 -1.86
N ILE A 47 -23.09 -16.01 -0.83
CA ILE A 47 -23.16 -17.48 -0.88
C ILE A 47 -24.62 -17.92 -0.96
N SER A 48 -25.50 -17.38 -0.12
CA SER A 48 -26.91 -17.77 -0.06
C SER A 48 -27.69 -17.45 -1.34
N THR A 49 -27.29 -16.39 -2.05
CA THR A 49 -27.87 -15.98 -3.34
C THR A 49 -27.12 -16.55 -4.54
N ASN A 50 -26.09 -17.38 -4.33
CA ASN A 50 -25.22 -17.92 -5.37
C ASN A 50 -24.62 -16.87 -6.32
N SER A 51 -24.42 -15.64 -5.83
CA SER A 51 -23.96 -14.49 -6.63
C SER A 51 -22.52 -14.07 -6.32
N LEU A 52 -21.80 -14.88 -5.54
CA LEU A 52 -20.43 -14.60 -5.11
C LEU A 52 -19.45 -14.43 -6.29
N ARG A 53 -19.71 -15.09 -7.43
CA ARG A 53 -18.89 -14.95 -8.65
C ARG A 53 -19.17 -13.66 -9.44
N ASP A 54 -20.34 -13.08 -9.22
CA ASP A 54 -20.81 -11.90 -9.95
C ASP A 54 -20.46 -10.58 -9.23
N HIS A 55 -19.90 -10.68 -8.02
CA HIS A 55 -19.56 -9.55 -7.19
C HIS A 55 -18.06 -9.48 -6.94
N GLN A 56 -17.52 -8.27 -6.92
CA GLN A 56 -16.15 -8.00 -6.55
C GLN A 56 -15.99 -8.13 -5.02
N PHE A 57 -16.04 -9.36 -4.51
CA PHE A 57 -15.77 -9.65 -3.11
C PHE A 57 -14.32 -10.07 -2.94
N GLY A 58 -13.50 -9.19 -2.37
CA GLY A 58 -12.08 -9.41 -2.19
C GLY A 58 -11.71 -9.92 -0.80
N PHE A 59 -10.66 -10.72 -0.71
CA PHE A 59 -9.97 -10.96 0.57
C PHE A 59 -8.77 -10.05 0.66
N GLU A 60 -8.74 -9.20 1.68
CA GLU A 60 -7.60 -8.35 1.95
C GLU A 60 -6.58 -9.09 2.81
N LYS A 61 -5.31 -8.94 2.45
CA LYS A 61 -4.17 -9.34 3.26
C LYS A 61 -3.32 -8.12 3.55
N TYR A 62 -3.12 -7.85 4.84
CA TYR A 62 -2.35 -6.71 5.30
C TYR A 62 -0.92 -7.14 5.61
N LYS A 63 0.07 -6.33 5.21
CA LYS A 63 1.47 -6.49 5.64
C LYS A 63 2.01 -5.17 6.15
N ILE A 64 2.54 -5.18 7.36
CA ILE A 64 3.21 -4.02 7.97
C ILE A 64 4.71 -4.11 7.66
N PHE A 65 5.25 -3.03 7.10
CA PHE A 65 6.69 -2.88 6.80
C PHE A 65 7.37 -1.94 7.81
N LEU A 66 6.62 -0.97 8.31
CA LEU A 66 7.04 -0.07 9.39
C LEU A 66 5.82 0.25 10.26
N ASN A 67 5.98 0.15 11.57
CA ASN A 67 5.07 0.74 12.56
C ASN A 67 5.96 1.34 13.67
N LYS A 68 6.31 2.61 13.55
CA LYS A 68 7.28 3.27 14.42
C LYS A 68 6.94 4.75 14.59
N ASN A 69 6.90 5.24 15.84
CA ASN A 69 6.71 6.66 16.16
C ASN A 69 5.47 7.31 15.50
N GLY A 70 4.37 6.56 15.39
CA GLY A 70 3.14 6.99 14.72
C GLY A 70 3.27 7.09 13.20
N LEU A 71 4.28 6.45 12.60
CA LEU A 71 4.42 6.29 11.16
C LEU A 71 4.15 4.84 10.81
N LEU A 72 3.29 4.65 9.82
CA LEU A 72 2.81 3.34 9.43
C LEU A 72 3.01 3.14 7.93
N ASN A 73 3.87 2.21 7.54
CA ASN A 73 3.99 1.74 6.16
C ASN A 73 3.38 0.35 6.04
N ILE A 74 2.36 0.21 5.19
CA ILE A 74 1.63 -1.04 5.00
C ILE A 74 1.41 -1.31 3.52
N SER A 75 1.22 -2.59 3.18
CA SER A 75 0.51 -2.96 1.97
C SER A 75 -0.83 -3.59 2.30
N VAL A 76 -1.76 -3.38 1.38
CA VAL A 76 -3.05 -4.06 1.31
C VAL A 76 -3.05 -4.82 0.00
N HIS A 77 -2.94 -6.14 0.09
CA HIS A 77 -3.10 -7.03 -1.05
C HIS A 77 -4.56 -7.46 -1.14
N ILE A 78 -5.13 -7.44 -2.33
CA ILE A 78 -6.51 -7.84 -2.59
C ILE A 78 -6.55 -8.86 -3.69
N GLN A 79 -7.30 -9.92 -3.44
CA GLN A 79 -7.68 -10.92 -4.43
C GLN A 79 -9.21 -11.05 -4.45
N SER A 80 -9.81 -10.88 -5.62
CA SER A 80 -11.25 -11.08 -5.80
C SER A 80 -11.59 -12.57 -5.83
N TYR A 81 -12.62 -13.00 -5.10
CA TYR A 81 -13.06 -14.39 -5.10
C TYR A 81 -13.47 -14.84 -6.51
N GLY A 82 -13.01 -16.02 -6.93
CA GLY A 82 -13.32 -16.58 -8.25
C GLY A 82 -12.65 -15.87 -9.43
N SER A 83 -11.78 -14.89 -9.15
CA SER A 83 -10.98 -14.20 -10.14
C SER A 83 -9.49 -14.46 -9.90
N SER A 84 -8.73 -14.61 -10.98
CA SER A 84 -7.27 -14.60 -10.90
C SER A 84 -6.71 -13.21 -10.65
N TRP A 85 -7.53 -12.16 -10.76
CA TRP A 85 -7.10 -10.79 -10.56
C TRP A 85 -6.71 -10.54 -9.09
N GLU A 86 -5.51 -10.02 -8.93
CA GLU A 86 -4.95 -9.57 -7.67
C GLU A 86 -4.26 -8.21 -7.85
N ASP A 87 -4.21 -7.43 -6.77
CA ASP A 87 -3.49 -6.17 -6.75
C ASP A 87 -2.97 -5.87 -5.34
N THR A 88 -1.92 -5.05 -5.23
CA THR A 88 -1.34 -4.63 -3.96
C THR A 88 -1.06 -3.13 -3.96
N ILE A 89 -1.74 -2.39 -3.09
CA ILE A 89 -1.45 -0.98 -2.87
C ILE A 89 -0.61 -0.82 -1.61
N TYR A 90 0.39 0.05 -1.71
CA TYR A 90 1.26 0.44 -0.62
C TYR A 90 0.85 1.82 -0.11
N TYR A 91 0.80 1.95 1.21
CA TYR A 91 0.46 3.20 1.87
C TYR A 91 1.52 3.57 2.89
N PHE A 92 1.67 4.87 3.08
CA PHE A 92 2.42 5.43 4.19
C PHE A 92 1.58 6.48 4.90
N PHE A 93 1.33 6.26 6.19
CA PHE A 93 0.46 7.10 7.00
C PHE A 93 1.24 7.78 8.12
N ASP A 94 0.83 9.02 8.41
CA ASP A 94 1.12 9.67 9.67
C ASP A 94 -0.07 9.48 10.61
N GLU A 95 0.04 8.49 11.48
CA GLU A 95 -1.00 8.11 12.45
C GLU A 95 -1.33 9.25 13.42
N LYS A 96 -0.37 10.14 13.72
CA LYS A 96 -0.63 11.27 14.62
C LYS A 96 -1.58 12.30 14.01
N ASN A 97 -1.55 12.42 12.69
CA ASN A 97 -2.34 13.38 11.94
C ASN A 97 -3.51 12.71 11.19
N ASP A 98 -3.65 11.38 11.27
CA ASP A 98 -4.62 10.56 10.51
C ASP A 98 -4.60 10.86 8.99
N THR A 99 -3.40 11.06 8.44
CA THR A 99 -3.20 11.43 7.02
C THR A 99 -2.33 10.45 6.26
N GLU A 100 -2.66 10.24 4.99
CA GLU A 100 -1.77 9.58 4.03
C GLU A 100 -0.67 10.55 3.60
N VAL A 101 0.58 10.14 3.78
CA VAL A 101 1.77 10.91 3.41
C VAL A 101 2.09 10.72 1.92
N GLY A 102 2.01 9.49 1.42
CA GLY A 102 2.29 9.16 0.02
C GLY A 102 3.64 9.69 -0.45
N GLU A 103 3.68 10.38 -1.60
CA GLU A 103 4.90 10.97 -2.14
C GLU A 103 5.43 12.17 -1.34
N ASN A 104 4.66 12.74 -0.41
CA ASN A 104 5.11 13.86 0.44
C ASN A 104 6.18 13.44 1.46
N LEU A 105 6.48 12.15 1.56
CA LEU A 105 7.67 11.66 2.25
C LEU A 105 8.95 12.19 1.60
N PHE A 106 8.92 12.50 0.30
CA PHE A 106 10.11 12.82 -0.47
C PHE A 106 10.21 14.30 -0.87
N ILE A 107 11.39 14.88 -0.69
CA ILE A 107 11.84 16.14 -1.30
C ILE A 107 12.58 15.85 -2.62
N ASN A 108 12.73 16.87 -3.46
CA ASN A 108 13.40 16.75 -4.76
C ASN A 108 12.86 15.59 -5.63
N LYS A 109 11.52 15.39 -5.58
CA LYS A 109 10.80 14.27 -6.20
C LYS A 109 11.18 14.04 -7.67
N LYS A 110 11.38 15.11 -8.45
CA LYS A 110 11.79 15.02 -9.87
C LYS A 110 13.14 14.31 -10.05
N ILE A 111 14.12 14.64 -9.21
CA ILE A 111 15.46 14.03 -9.24
C ILE A 111 15.35 12.56 -8.82
N LEU A 112 14.62 12.27 -7.74
CA LEU A 112 14.42 10.91 -7.27
C LEU A 112 13.71 10.03 -8.31
N LEU A 113 12.70 10.58 -9.00
CA LEU A 113 12.00 9.89 -10.10
C LEU A 113 12.95 9.58 -11.27
N GLN A 114 13.86 10.49 -11.61
CA GLN A 114 14.90 10.24 -12.62
C GLN A 114 15.86 9.13 -12.20
N LEU A 115 16.27 9.09 -10.92
CA LEU A 115 17.09 8.00 -10.39
C LEU A 115 16.36 6.65 -10.47
N CYS A 116 15.07 6.64 -10.15
CA CYS A 116 14.24 5.43 -10.29
C CYS A 116 14.20 4.95 -11.75
N ARG A 117 13.98 5.86 -12.71
CA ARG A 117 13.99 5.54 -14.15
C ARG A 117 15.34 4.99 -14.60
N LYS A 118 16.44 5.58 -14.12
CA LYS A 118 17.80 5.13 -14.46
C LYS A 118 18.04 3.70 -13.96
N LYS A 119 17.81 3.43 -12.66
CA LYS A 119 17.95 2.08 -12.08
C LYS A 119 17.02 1.07 -12.74
N ASN A 120 15.78 1.47 -13.08
CA ASN A 120 14.84 0.58 -13.76
C ASN A 120 15.33 0.19 -15.17
N LYS A 121 15.88 1.14 -15.93
CA LYS A 121 16.43 0.86 -17.25
C LYS A 121 17.61 -0.11 -17.19
N GLU A 122 18.47 0.03 -16.18
CA GLU A 122 19.62 -0.85 -15.96
C GLU A 122 19.20 -2.29 -15.61
N ASN A 123 18.10 -2.47 -14.89
CA ASN A 123 17.70 -3.78 -14.35
C ASN A 123 16.66 -4.52 -15.19
N ASN A 124 15.79 -3.80 -15.90
CA ASN A 124 14.54 -4.36 -16.41
C ASN A 124 14.32 -4.13 -17.92
N ASP A 125 15.25 -3.49 -18.64
CA ASP A 125 15.16 -3.21 -20.09
C ASP A 125 13.80 -2.62 -20.55
N MET A 126 13.19 -1.79 -19.68
CA MET A 126 11.77 -1.46 -19.77
C MET A 126 11.48 -0.01 -20.16
N SER A 127 10.42 0.16 -20.96
CA SER A 127 10.02 1.45 -21.56
C SER A 127 8.79 2.11 -20.90
N PHE A 128 8.19 1.50 -19.88
CA PHE A 128 6.94 2.01 -19.32
C PHE A 128 7.18 3.28 -18.45
N PRO A 129 6.25 4.24 -18.47
CA PRO A 129 6.46 5.53 -17.80
C PRO A 129 6.30 5.41 -16.29
N ILE A 130 7.38 5.64 -15.55
CA ILE A 130 7.36 5.84 -14.10
C ILE A 130 6.90 7.29 -13.81
N LYS A 131 5.71 7.45 -13.22
CA LYS A 131 5.01 8.75 -13.09
C LYS A 131 5.01 9.37 -11.69
N ASN A 132 5.04 8.57 -10.63
CA ASN A 132 4.97 9.07 -9.25
C ASN A 132 5.79 8.17 -8.30
N LEU A 133 5.95 8.61 -7.04
CA LEU A 133 6.70 7.92 -6.00
C LEU A 133 5.79 7.52 -4.83
N SER A 134 4.50 7.27 -5.10
CA SER A 134 3.50 7.01 -4.05
C SER A 134 3.49 5.56 -3.57
N GLN A 135 3.96 4.63 -4.39
CA GLN A 135 3.97 3.20 -4.10
C GLN A 135 5.36 2.77 -3.67
N TYR A 136 5.54 2.55 -2.37
CA TYR A 136 6.80 2.10 -1.81
C TYR A 136 6.61 1.31 -0.51
N LYS A 137 7.56 0.42 -0.25
CA LYS A 137 7.74 -0.19 1.07
C LYS A 137 9.05 0.26 1.70
N ILE A 138 9.05 0.40 3.02
CA ILE A 138 10.23 0.72 3.82
C ILE A 138 10.84 -0.59 4.29
N ASP A 139 12.09 -0.82 3.94
CA ASP A 139 12.81 -2.00 4.39
C ASP A 139 13.41 -1.74 5.77
N THR A 140 13.18 -2.67 6.69
CA THR A 140 13.69 -2.62 8.06
C THR A 140 14.60 -3.80 8.35
N GLY A 141 15.65 -3.57 9.13
CA GLY A 141 16.53 -4.62 9.64
C GLY A 141 15.92 -5.31 10.87
N ALA A 142 16.61 -6.34 11.36
CA ALA A 142 16.16 -7.12 12.52
C ALA A 142 15.96 -6.28 13.80
N THR A 143 16.69 -5.18 13.94
CA THR A 143 16.58 -4.25 15.07
C THR A 143 15.56 -3.13 14.85
N GLY A 144 14.80 -3.17 13.75
CA GLY A 144 13.80 -2.15 13.39
C GLY A 144 14.38 -0.86 12.81
N ASN A 145 15.69 -0.82 12.53
CA ASN A 145 16.33 0.28 11.82
C ASN A 145 15.99 0.23 10.32
N ILE A 146 15.82 1.38 9.69
CA ILE A 146 15.53 1.44 8.26
C ILE A 146 16.81 1.14 7.47
N THR A 147 16.73 0.17 6.57
CA THR A 147 17.85 -0.27 5.72
C THR A 147 17.70 0.24 4.29
N GLY A 148 16.49 0.57 3.86
CA GLY A 148 16.21 1.04 2.52
C GLY A 148 14.75 1.39 2.26
N ILE A 149 14.50 1.78 1.02
CA ILE A 149 13.16 1.97 0.47
C ILE A 149 13.14 1.29 -0.89
N ASP A 150 12.08 0.53 -1.13
CA ASP A 150 11.82 -0.12 -2.40
C ASP A 150 10.59 0.51 -3.05
N PHE A 151 10.77 1.12 -4.21
CA PHE A 151 9.70 1.74 -4.98
C PHE A 151 9.07 0.74 -5.92
N ILE A 152 7.74 0.63 -5.91
CA ILE A 152 6.99 -0.30 -6.74
C ILE A 152 6.33 0.47 -7.88
N PHE A 153 6.49 -0.02 -9.11
CA PHE A 153 5.88 0.54 -10.29
C PHE A 153 5.16 -0.54 -11.08
N TYR A 154 3.95 -0.25 -11.54
CA TYR A 154 3.15 -1.19 -12.29
C TYR A 154 3.08 -0.80 -13.77
N ASP A 155 3.29 -1.76 -14.66
CA ASP A 155 3.07 -1.56 -16.09
C ASP A 155 1.58 -1.65 -16.41
N GLN A 156 0.92 -0.50 -16.33
CA GLN A 156 -0.50 -0.36 -16.59
C GLN A 156 -0.92 -0.63 -18.05
N LYS A 157 0.04 -0.77 -18.99
CA LYS A 157 -0.25 -1.07 -20.39
C LYS A 157 -0.32 -2.58 -20.67
N ASN A 158 0.42 -3.38 -19.90
CA ASN A 158 0.55 -4.82 -20.13
C ASN A 158 -0.21 -5.63 -19.07
N ARG A 159 -1.53 -5.46 -19.03
CA ARG A 159 -2.40 -6.20 -18.10
C ARG A 159 -2.32 -7.71 -18.35
N THR A 160 -2.13 -8.47 -17.27
CA THR A 160 -2.23 -9.93 -17.26
C THR A 160 -3.50 -10.38 -16.56
N ASN A 161 -3.78 -11.69 -16.60
CA ASN A 161 -4.90 -12.28 -15.85
C ASN A 161 -4.78 -12.03 -14.34
N SER A 162 -3.55 -11.98 -13.81
CA SER A 162 -3.25 -11.73 -12.39
C SER A 162 -2.99 -10.27 -12.07
N GLY A 163 -3.43 -9.34 -12.92
CA GLY A 163 -3.23 -7.90 -12.69
C GLY A 163 -2.04 -7.33 -13.48
N TYR A 164 -1.48 -6.23 -13.00
CA TYR A 164 -0.41 -5.50 -13.69
C TYR A 164 0.97 -5.98 -13.25
N PRO A 165 1.90 -6.27 -14.18
CA PRO A 165 3.28 -6.57 -13.85
C PRO A 165 3.90 -5.48 -12.99
N GLY A 166 4.46 -5.86 -11.84
CA GLY A 166 5.10 -4.97 -10.89
C GLY A 166 6.62 -5.03 -10.97
N TYR A 167 7.26 -3.87 -10.87
CA TYR A 167 8.71 -3.69 -10.90
C TYR A 167 9.15 -2.92 -9.68
N SER A 168 10.31 -3.30 -9.16
CA SER A 168 10.85 -2.72 -7.93
C SER A 168 12.17 -2.02 -8.21
N VAL A 169 12.35 -0.85 -7.61
CA VAL A 169 13.62 -0.12 -7.61
C VAL A 169 14.01 0.17 -6.17
N SER A 170 15.06 -0.50 -5.72
CA SER A 170 15.51 -0.42 -4.34
C SER A 170 16.65 0.58 -4.15
N PHE A 171 16.60 1.30 -3.03
CA PHE A 171 17.65 2.18 -2.55
C PHE A 171 18.02 1.82 -1.12
N LYS A 172 19.31 1.71 -0.84
CA LYS A 172 19.83 1.65 0.53
C LYS A 172 19.54 2.97 1.24
N TRP A 173 19.43 2.92 2.56
CA TRP A 173 19.12 4.10 3.38
C TRP A 173 20.04 5.29 3.09
N LYS A 174 21.36 5.06 3.00
CA LYS A 174 22.37 6.09 2.68
C LYS A 174 22.15 6.77 1.32
N GLU A 175 21.53 6.10 0.35
CA GLU A 175 21.23 6.67 -0.97
C GLU A 175 19.98 7.55 -0.92
N ILE A 176 18.98 7.16 -0.13
CA ILE A 176 17.63 7.74 -0.14
C ILE A 176 17.38 8.76 0.97
N GLU A 177 18.13 8.72 2.08
CA GLU A 177 17.87 9.54 3.27
C GLU A 177 17.90 11.06 2.99
N LYS A 178 18.71 11.49 2.02
CA LYS A 178 18.82 12.88 1.58
C LYS A 178 17.56 13.38 0.85
N PHE A 179 16.72 12.47 0.39
CA PHE A 179 15.44 12.78 -0.24
C PHE A 179 14.28 12.71 0.76
N ILE A 180 14.49 12.33 2.01
CA ILE A 180 13.41 12.27 3.01
C ILE A 180 13.09 13.67 3.52
N ALA A 181 11.82 14.04 3.50
CA ALA A 181 11.37 15.33 4.02
C ALA A 181 11.72 15.47 5.51
N PRO A 182 12.30 16.61 5.94
CA PRO A 182 12.80 16.79 7.31
C PRO A 182 11.77 16.46 8.40
N GLN A 183 10.51 16.79 8.17
CA GLN A 183 9.40 16.55 9.11
C GLN A 183 9.18 15.07 9.46
N TYR A 184 9.51 14.14 8.56
CA TYR A 184 9.40 12.69 8.80
C TYR A 184 10.72 12.06 9.19
N ARG A 185 11.86 12.61 8.70
CA ARG A 185 13.19 12.03 8.91
C ARG A 185 13.52 11.78 10.38
N LYS A 186 13.22 12.73 11.27
CA LYS A 186 13.47 12.58 12.72
C LYS A 186 12.73 11.38 13.30
N ARG A 187 11.45 11.20 12.97
CA ARG A 187 10.60 10.11 13.45
C ARG A 187 10.98 8.75 12.86
N LEU A 188 11.62 8.73 11.70
CA LEU A 188 12.12 7.51 11.05
C LEU A 188 13.43 7.01 11.68
N ILE A 189 14.27 7.93 12.17
CA ILE A 189 15.60 7.61 12.71
C ILE A 189 15.57 7.34 14.22
N GLN A 190 14.78 8.10 14.99
CA GLN A 190 14.53 7.84 16.42
C GLN A 190 13.88 6.47 16.57
#